data_AF-A0A359DFB3-F1
#
_entry.id   AF-A0A359DFB3-F1
#
_cell.length_a   1.000
_cell.length_b   1.000
_cell.length_c   1.000
_cell.angle_alpha   90.00
_cell.angle_beta   90.00
_cell.angle_gamma   90.00
#
_symmetry.space_group_name_H-M   'P 1'
#
loop_
_entity.id
_entity.type
_entity.pdbx_description
1 polymer ?
#
loop_
_entity_poly.entity_id
_entity_poly.type
_entity_poly.pdbx_seq_one_letter_code
_entity_poly.pdbx_strand_id
1 'polypeptide(L)'
;INLVANFIPPAYDIANLAPAHISARTGGFITAAIAFFIGALWVSFISNVGIAAFVDTLGAVLAPLYGIIVADYYLVRKQQLNLQDLFSAEAGSTYYYDGGWNRKAMIAFGIASLFSVASVWMPGLSSLSGYSWIFGAMLGALFHYLLMRKQCAGKSTTAALGSRN
;
A
#
# COMPACT_ATOMS: atom_id res chain seq x y z
N ILE A 1 3.17 23.47 -9.38
CA ILE A 1 3.21 22.16 -8.69
C ILE A 1 3.19 22.41 -7.19
N ASN A 2 2.46 21.64 -6.40
CA ASN A 2 2.37 21.86 -4.95
C ASN A 2 3.50 21.11 -4.24
N LEU A 3 4.48 21.84 -3.68
CA LEU A 3 5.62 21.24 -2.98
C LEU A 3 5.16 20.38 -1.79
N VAL A 4 4.19 20.87 -1.02
CA VAL A 4 3.73 20.23 0.21
C VAL A 4 2.99 18.93 -0.09
N ALA A 5 2.12 18.93 -1.09
CA ALA A 5 1.32 17.75 -1.41
C ALA A 5 2.06 16.73 -2.31
N ASN A 6 2.93 17.19 -3.21
CA ASN A 6 3.45 16.33 -4.29
C ASN A 6 4.95 16.04 -4.20
N PHE A 7 5.70 16.73 -3.35
CA PHE A 7 7.15 16.53 -3.23
C PHE A 7 7.57 16.05 -1.85
N ILE A 8 6.98 16.61 -0.79
CA ILE A 8 7.29 16.21 0.59
C ILE A 8 6.97 14.73 0.85
N PRO A 9 5.79 14.18 0.52
CA PRO A 9 5.48 12.78 0.79
C PRO A 9 6.49 11.79 0.19
N PRO A 10 6.76 11.79 -1.13
CA PRO A 10 7.71 10.83 -1.70
C PRO A 10 9.13 10.98 -1.16
N ALA A 11 9.56 12.21 -0.82
CA ALA A 11 10.87 12.44 -0.22
C ALA A 11 11.01 11.77 1.16
N TYR A 12 9.97 11.84 1.99
CA TYR A 12 9.95 11.18 3.30
C TYR A 12 9.69 9.68 3.20
N ASP A 13 8.86 9.23 2.25
CA ASP A 13 8.64 7.81 1.99
C ASP A 13 9.97 7.12 1.66
N ILE A 14 10.78 7.71 0.79
CA ILE A 14 12.12 7.19 0.44
C ILE A 14 13.07 7.24 1.65
N ALA A 15 13.04 8.31 2.44
CA ALA A 15 13.86 8.39 3.65
C ALA A 15 13.51 7.29 4.67
N ASN A 16 12.22 6.96 4.79
CA ASN A 16 11.73 5.93 5.70
C ASN A 16 12.05 4.50 5.25
N LEU A 17 12.46 4.27 3.99
CA LEU A 17 12.90 2.94 3.53
C LEU A 17 14.24 2.52 4.16
N ALA A 18 15.13 3.47 4.41
CA ALA A 18 16.44 3.23 5.00
C ALA A 18 16.88 4.43 5.85
N PRO A 19 16.23 4.67 7.01
CA PRO A 19 16.44 5.89 7.80
C PRO A 19 17.87 6.05 8.32
N ALA A 20 18.63 4.94 8.46
CA ALA A 20 20.04 4.98 8.81
C ALA A 20 20.97 5.49 7.68
N HIS A 21 20.50 5.50 6.43
CA HIS A 21 21.29 5.82 5.25
C HIS A 21 20.74 6.98 4.43
N ILE A 22 19.44 7.25 4.50
CA ILE A 22 18.75 8.22 3.65
C ILE A 22 18.13 9.31 4.54
N SER A 23 18.73 10.49 4.50
CA SER A 23 18.14 11.69 5.12
C SER A 23 16.99 12.25 4.26
N ALA A 24 16.11 13.06 4.83
CA ALA A 24 15.06 13.75 4.08
C ALA A 24 15.60 14.59 2.91
N ARG A 25 16.79 15.18 3.06
CA ARG A 25 17.48 15.89 1.97
C ARG A 25 17.85 14.93 0.83
N THR A 26 18.46 13.79 1.17
CA THR A 26 18.82 12.76 0.18
C THR A 26 17.57 12.19 -0.51
N GLY A 27 16.52 11.91 0.26
CA GLY A 27 15.22 11.47 -0.27
C GLY A 27 14.60 12.49 -1.23
N GLY A 28 14.74 13.79 -0.95
CA GLY A 28 14.35 14.87 -1.85
C GLY A 28 15.10 14.86 -3.18
N PHE A 29 16.43 14.65 -3.16
CA PHE A 29 17.21 14.52 -4.39
C PHE A 29 16.82 13.29 -5.21
N ILE A 30 16.60 12.14 -4.56
CA ILE A 30 16.14 10.92 -5.24
C ILE A 30 14.76 11.14 -5.86
N THR A 31 13.84 11.76 -5.12
CA THR A 31 12.50 12.13 -5.61
C THR A 31 12.58 13.02 -6.83
N ALA A 32 13.42 14.06 -6.79
CA ALA A 32 13.61 14.99 -7.91
C ALA A 32 14.16 14.27 -9.15
N ALA A 33 15.12 13.37 -8.97
CA ALA A 33 15.68 12.58 -10.07
C ALA A 33 14.61 11.68 -10.71
N ILE A 34 13.85 10.93 -9.91
CA ILE A 34 12.77 10.06 -10.40
C ILE A 34 11.70 10.90 -11.13
N ALA A 35 11.27 12.01 -10.53
CA ALA A 35 10.28 12.91 -11.11
C ALA A 35 10.75 13.52 -12.44
N PHE A 36 12.04 13.82 -12.58
CA PHE A 36 12.62 14.31 -13.83
C PHE A 36 12.46 13.28 -14.96
N PHE A 37 12.84 12.02 -14.74
CA PHE A 37 12.71 10.97 -15.75
C PHE A 37 11.25 10.65 -16.09
N ILE A 38 10.38 10.50 -15.07
CA ILE A 38 8.96 10.26 -15.30
C ILE A 38 8.33 11.44 -16.05
N GLY A 39 8.61 12.67 -15.61
CA GLY A 39 8.11 13.90 -16.24
C GLY A 39 8.60 14.09 -17.67
N ALA A 40 9.82 13.64 -18.00
CA ALA A 40 10.31 13.67 -19.37
C ALA A 40 9.52 12.72 -20.29
N LEU A 41 9.04 11.59 -19.76
CA LEU A 41 8.37 10.54 -20.55
C LEU A 41 6.84 10.68 -20.58
N TRP A 42 6.24 11.40 -19.62
CA TRP A 42 4.80 11.35 -19.41
C TRP A 42 3.97 11.92 -20.57
N VAL A 43 4.46 12.95 -21.27
CA VAL A 43 3.71 13.60 -22.37
C VAL A 43 3.56 12.61 -23.52
N SER A 44 4.65 11.93 -23.86
CA SER A 44 4.65 10.91 -24.90
C SER A 44 3.70 9.77 -24.52
N PHE A 45 3.77 9.28 -23.28
CA PHE A 45 2.89 8.22 -22.81
C PHE A 45 1.40 8.61 -22.86
N ILE A 46 1.04 9.74 -22.24
CA ILE A 46 -0.35 10.24 -22.19
C ILE A 46 -0.88 10.55 -23.60
N SER A 47 -0.05 11.03 -24.52
CA SER A 47 -0.47 11.27 -25.91
C SER A 47 -0.88 9.99 -26.64
N ASN A 48 -0.34 8.83 -26.23
CA ASN A 48 -0.70 7.53 -26.80
C ASN A 48 -1.92 6.90 -26.13
N VAL A 49 -1.97 6.89 -24.79
CA VAL A 49 -3.03 6.17 -24.04
C VAL A 49 -4.23 7.04 -23.66
N GLY A 50 -4.08 8.37 -23.69
CA GLY A 50 -5.05 9.31 -23.17
C GLY A 50 -4.97 9.49 -21.64
N ILE A 51 -5.26 10.70 -21.18
CA ILE A 51 -5.18 11.04 -19.75
C ILE A 51 -6.18 10.25 -18.89
N ALA A 52 -7.37 9.95 -19.42
CA ALA A 52 -8.40 9.21 -18.70
C ALA A 52 -7.92 7.79 -18.36
N ALA A 53 -7.49 7.01 -19.37
CA ALA A 53 -6.98 5.66 -19.16
C ALA A 53 -5.76 5.64 -18.23
N PHE A 54 -4.88 6.66 -18.30
CA PHE A 54 -3.75 6.79 -17.39
C PHE A 54 -4.21 6.95 -15.93
N VAL A 55 -5.12 7.89 -15.66
CA VAL A 55 -5.66 8.15 -14.32
C VAL A 55 -6.45 6.94 -13.80
N ASP A 56 -7.28 6.33 -14.64
CA ASP A 56 -8.06 5.15 -14.29
C ASP A 56 -7.16 3.95 -13.95
N THR A 57 -6.03 3.80 -14.64
CA THR A 57 -5.06 2.73 -14.35
C THR A 57 -4.33 2.96 -13.03
N LEU A 58 -3.87 4.19 -12.77
CA LEU A 58 -3.28 4.54 -11.46
C LEU A 58 -4.30 4.30 -10.34
N GLY A 59 -5.55 4.70 -10.58
CA GLY A 59 -6.68 4.39 -9.74
C GLY A 59 -6.80 2.89 -9.49
N ALA A 60 -6.91 2.10 -10.54
CA ALA A 60 -7.11 0.66 -10.45
C ALA A 60 -6.04 -0.06 -9.62
N VAL A 61 -4.80 0.44 -9.58
CA VAL A 61 -3.73 -0.14 -8.76
C VAL A 61 -3.78 0.34 -7.31
N LEU A 62 -4.08 1.62 -7.06
CA LEU A 62 -4.08 2.18 -5.71
C LEU A 62 -5.35 1.81 -4.91
N ALA A 63 -6.47 1.52 -5.56
CA ALA A 63 -7.73 1.21 -4.89
C ALA A 63 -7.65 -0.06 -4.03
N PRO A 64 -7.13 -1.19 -4.54
CA PRO A 64 -6.91 -2.39 -3.74
C PRO A 64 -6.03 -2.15 -2.53
N LEU A 65 -4.95 -1.38 -2.67
CA LEU A 65 -4.08 -1.03 -1.55
C LEU A 65 -4.85 -0.26 -0.47
N TYR A 66 -5.64 0.73 -0.87
CA TYR A 66 -6.51 1.47 0.04
C TYR A 66 -7.47 0.52 0.80
N GLY A 67 -8.16 -0.36 0.07
CA GLY A 67 -9.07 -1.33 0.66
C GLY A 67 -8.40 -2.27 1.68
N ILE A 68 -7.17 -2.73 1.37
CA ILE A 68 -6.37 -3.55 2.27
C ILE A 68 -6.06 -2.80 3.56
N ILE A 69 -5.60 -1.55 3.47
CA ILE A 69 -5.25 -0.73 4.65
C ILE A 69 -6.49 -0.52 5.53
N VAL A 70 -7.63 -0.16 4.93
CA VAL A 70 -8.88 0.05 5.66
C VAL A 70 -9.35 -1.23 6.34
N ALA A 71 -9.35 -2.37 5.63
CA ALA A 71 -9.74 -3.65 6.20
C ALA A 71 -8.79 -4.14 7.28
N ASP A 72 -7.47 -3.95 7.11
CA ASP A 72 -6.47 -4.33 8.11
C ASP A 72 -6.71 -3.57 9.42
N TYR A 73 -6.87 -2.24 9.35
CA TYR A 73 -7.05 -1.42 10.53
C TYR A 73 -8.39 -1.64 11.22
N TYR A 74 -9.51 -1.56 10.49
CA TYR A 74 -10.85 -1.59 11.10
C TYR A 74 -11.39 -3.00 11.34
N LEU A 75 -11.12 -3.96 10.45
CA LEU A 75 -11.75 -5.29 10.51
C LEU A 75 -10.82 -6.35 11.10
N VAL A 76 -9.56 -6.38 10.68
CA VAL A 76 -8.59 -7.38 11.16
C VAL A 76 -8.06 -6.99 12.54
N ARG A 77 -7.62 -5.73 12.71
CA ARG A 77 -6.99 -5.26 13.95
C ARG A 77 -7.94 -4.56 14.91
N LYS A 78 -9.17 -4.27 14.48
CA LYS A 78 -10.18 -3.59 15.30
C LYS A 78 -9.64 -2.31 15.95
N GLN A 79 -8.88 -1.53 15.17
CA GLN A 79 -8.24 -0.27 15.56
C GLN A 79 -7.18 -0.39 16.66
N GLN A 80 -6.72 -1.60 16.98
CA GLN A 80 -5.67 -1.87 17.95
C GLN A 80 -4.33 -2.10 17.24
N LEU A 81 -3.38 -1.17 17.39
CA LEU A 81 -2.03 -1.29 16.87
C LEU A 81 -1.03 -1.39 18.03
N ASN A 82 -0.11 -2.35 17.95
CA ASN A 82 1.09 -2.32 18.77
C ASN A 82 2.05 -1.28 18.16
N LEU A 83 2.23 -0.13 18.82
CA LEU A 83 3.10 0.94 18.34
C LEU A 83 4.59 0.56 18.41
N GLN A 84 4.99 -0.19 19.43
CA GLN A 84 6.38 -0.60 19.60
C GLN A 84 6.81 -1.52 18.45
N ASP A 85 5.97 -2.50 18.12
CA ASP A 85 6.26 -3.44 17.04
C ASP A 85 6.22 -2.76 15.66
N LEU A 86 5.51 -1.64 15.50
CA LEU A 86 5.39 -0.92 14.22
C LEU A 86 6.75 -0.35 13.77
N PHE A 87 7.62 -0.04 14.74
CA PHE A 87 8.98 0.45 14.51
C PHE A 87 10.05 -0.62 14.76
N SER A 88 9.67 -1.89 14.84
CA SER A 88 10.60 -3.01 15.08
C SER A 88 10.75 -3.92 13.87
N ALA A 89 12.00 -4.13 13.45
CA ALA A 89 12.39 -5.10 12.42
C ALA A 89 12.83 -6.46 13.02
N GLU A 90 12.55 -6.71 14.30
CA GLU A 90 12.95 -7.95 14.98
C GLU A 90 12.10 -9.15 14.53
N ALA A 91 12.77 -10.29 14.36
CA ALA A 91 12.09 -11.53 14.04
C ALA A 91 11.09 -11.91 15.14
N GLY A 92 9.83 -12.11 14.77
CA GLY A 92 8.75 -12.44 15.70
C GLY A 92 7.94 -11.25 16.21
N SER A 93 8.28 -10.02 15.81
CA SER A 93 7.41 -8.84 16.02
C SER A 93 6.10 -9.01 15.26
N THR A 94 5.04 -8.34 15.73
CA THR A 94 3.68 -8.49 15.20
C THR A 94 3.58 -8.23 13.68
N TYR A 95 4.42 -7.34 13.15
CA TYR A 95 4.39 -6.95 11.73
C TYR A 95 5.60 -7.46 10.93
N TYR A 96 6.44 -8.32 11.52
CA TYR A 96 7.57 -8.93 10.82
C TYR A 96 7.12 -9.99 9.80
N TYR A 97 6.01 -10.68 10.06
CA TYR A 97 5.48 -11.74 9.21
C TYR A 97 6.56 -12.75 8.77
N ASP A 98 6.72 -12.94 7.45
CA ASP A 98 7.68 -13.85 6.84
C ASP A 98 8.82 -13.03 6.20
N GLY A 99 9.84 -12.73 7.01
CA GLY A 99 11.02 -11.97 6.58
C GLY A 99 10.75 -10.51 6.23
N GLY A 100 9.83 -9.85 6.95
CA GLY A 100 9.34 -8.50 6.67
C GLY A 100 8.16 -8.45 5.70
N TRP A 101 7.74 -9.60 5.15
CA TRP A 101 6.71 -9.64 4.11
C TRP A 101 5.41 -10.27 4.57
N ASN A 102 4.35 -9.49 4.42
CA ASN A 102 2.99 -9.98 4.57
C ASN A 102 2.52 -10.67 3.27
N ARG A 103 2.88 -11.94 3.09
CA ARG A 103 2.51 -12.73 1.90
C ARG A 103 1.01 -12.73 1.61
N LYS A 104 0.17 -12.73 2.65
CA LYS A 104 -1.29 -12.71 2.50
C LYS A 104 -1.79 -11.39 1.94
N ALA A 105 -1.29 -10.26 2.46
CA ALA A 105 -1.62 -8.95 1.91
C ALA A 105 -1.09 -8.77 0.48
N MET A 106 0.11 -9.28 0.17
CA MET A 106 0.65 -9.25 -1.19
C MET A 106 -0.21 -10.04 -2.17
N ILE A 107 -0.69 -11.23 -1.79
CA ILE A 107 -1.60 -12.03 -2.61
C ILE A 107 -2.94 -11.30 -2.81
N ALA A 108 -3.52 -10.76 -1.73
CA ALA A 108 -4.75 -9.97 -1.81
C ALA A 108 -4.60 -8.79 -2.77
N PHE A 109 -3.50 -8.04 -2.62
CA PHE A 109 -3.17 -6.91 -3.48
C PHE A 109 -3.01 -7.34 -4.94
N GLY A 110 -2.21 -8.37 -5.21
CA GLY A 110 -1.96 -8.84 -6.57
C GLY A 110 -3.23 -9.27 -7.30
N ILE A 111 -4.08 -10.07 -6.65
CA ILE A 111 -5.33 -10.56 -7.26
C ILE A 111 -6.32 -9.41 -7.48
N ALA A 112 -6.51 -8.53 -6.50
CA ALA A 112 -7.44 -7.41 -6.61
C ALA A 112 -6.96 -6.36 -7.63
N SER A 113 -5.66 -6.04 -7.66
CA SER A 113 -5.06 -5.13 -8.64
C SER A 113 -5.12 -5.71 -10.05
N LEU A 114 -4.90 -7.01 -10.23
CA LEU A 114 -5.04 -7.65 -11.54
C LEU A 114 -6.47 -7.50 -12.08
N PHE A 115 -7.48 -7.80 -11.26
CA PHE A 115 -8.88 -7.61 -11.64
C PHE A 115 -9.18 -6.14 -11.95
N SER A 116 -8.75 -5.23 -11.07
CA SER A 116 -9.04 -3.81 -11.21
C SER A 116 -8.40 -3.22 -12.47
N VAL A 117 -7.15 -3.55 -12.77
CA VAL A 117 -6.49 -3.11 -14.01
C VAL A 117 -7.15 -3.75 -15.22
N ALA A 118 -7.52 -5.03 -15.15
CA ALA A 118 -8.25 -5.68 -16.24
C ALA A 118 -9.58 -4.97 -16.55
N SER A 119 -10.26 -4.40 -15.56
CA SER A 119 -11.50 -3.63 -15.78
C SER A 119 -11.30 -2.32 -16.56
N VAL A 120 -10.09 -1.79 -16.60
CA VAL A 120 -9.75 -0.60 -17.40
C VAL A 120 -9.39 -0.97 -18.85
N TRP A 121 -8.66 -2.07 -19.04
CA TRP A 121 -8.03 -2.39 -20.33
C TRP A 121 -8.69 -3.52 -21.12
N MET A 122 -9.51 -4.36 -20.49
CA MET A 122 -10.19 -5.47 -21.17
C MET A 122 -11.56 -5.04 -21.72
N PRO A 123 -11.82 -5.21 -23.03
CA PRO A 123 -13.11 -4.86 -23.63
C PRO A 123 -14.31 -5.51 -22.93
N GLY A 124 -14.17 -6.77 -22.51
CA GLY A 124 -15.23 -7.51 -21.81
C GLY A 124 -15.57 -7.00 -20.40
N LEU A 125 -14.73 -6.14 -19.81
CA LEU A 125 -14.95 -5.51 -18.51
C LEU A 125 -15.11 -3.99 -18.60
N SER A 126 -15.16 -3.44 -19.82
CA SER A 126 -15.19 -2.00 -20.08
C SER A 126 -16.38 -1.27 -19.45
N SER A 127 -17.50 -1.95 -19.22
CA SER A 127 -18.65 -1.40 -18.49
C SER A 127 -18.35 -1.10 -17.01
N LEU A 128 -17.28 -1.66 -16.47
CA LEU A 128 -16.86 -1.51 -15.07
C LEU A 128 -15.75 -0.47 -14.89
N SER A 129 -15.19 0.08 -15.97
CA SER A 129 -14.02 0.98 -15.92
C SER A 129 -14.28 2.22 -15.05
N GLY A 130 -15.48 2.81 -15.13
CA GLY A 130 -15.88 3.94 -14.27
C GLY A 130 -16.03 3.60 -12.78
N TYR A 131 -15.99 2.31 -12.43
CA TYR A 131 -16.15 1.80 -11.07
C TYR A 131 -14.92 1.02 -10.58
N SER A 132 -13.84 0.96 -11.36
CA SER A 132 -12.62 0.19 -11.03
C SER A 132 -12.11 0.52 -9.64
N TRP A 133 -12.19 1.78 -9.23
CA TRP A 133 -11.78 2.20 -7.89
C TRP A 133 -12.56 1.51 -6.76
N ILE A 134 -13.90 1.49 -6.87
CA ILE A 134 -14.77 0.89 -5.84
C ILE A 134 -14.57 -0.62 -5.80
N PHE A 135 -14.60 -1.28 -6.95
CA PHE A 135 -14.42 -2.74 -7.03
C PHE A 135 -13.03 -3.16 -6.57
N GLY A 136 -11.98 -2.45 -7.00
CA GLY A 136 -10.60 -2.70 -6.57
C GLY A 136 -10.47 -2.59 -5.05
N ALA A 137 -10.99 -1.53 -4.44
CA ALA A 137 -10.96 -1.34 -2.99
C ALA A 137 -11.75 -2.43 -2.25
N MET A 138 -12.97 -2.75 -2.70
CA MET A 138 -13.79 -3.80 -2.09
C MET A 138 -13.12 -5.18 -2.18
N LEU A 139 -12.54 -5.53 -3.33
CA LEU A 139 -11.85 -6.80 -3.52
C LEU A 139 -10.56 -6.88 -2.69
N GLY A 140 -9.77 -5.80 -2.65
CA GLY A 140 -8.59 -5.72 -1.80
C GLY A 140 -8.94 -5.91 -0.33
N ALA A 141 -9.95 -5.19 0.15
CA ALA A 141 -10.48 -5.33 1.51
C ALA A 141 -10.97 -6.76 1.81
N LEU A 142 -11.78 -7.32 0.91
CA LEU A 142 -12.37 -8.66 1.08
C LEU A 142 -11.30 -9.75 1.10
N PHE A 143 -10.40 -9.78 0.12
CA PHE A 143 -9.35 -10.79 0.05
C PHE A 143 -8.41 -10.71 1.25
N HIS A 144 -8.00 -9.49 1.64
CA HIS A 144 -7.16 -9.31 2.81
C HIS A 144 -7.85 -9.77 4.08
N TYR A 145 -9.09 -9.36 4.31
CA TYR A 145 -9.87 -9.78 5.47
C TYR A 145 -10.01 -11.31 5.53
N LEU A 146 -10.37 -11.96 4.42
CA LEU A 146 -10.54 -13.41 4.37
C LEU A 146 -9.24 -14.16 4.66
N LEU A 147 -8.11 -13.65 4.15
CA LEU A 147 -6.79 -14.25 4.39
C LEU A 147 -6.30 -14.00 5.81
N MET A 148 -6.62 -12.84 6.40
CA MET A 148 -6.09 -12.39 7.70
C MET A 148 -6.97 -12.65 8.91
N ARG A 149 -8.27 -12.97 8.74
CA ARG A 149 -9.22 -13.15 9.86
C ARG A 149 -8.78 -14.11 10.96
N LYS A 150 -7.93 -15.10 10.64
CA LYS A 150 -7.43 -16.09 11.62
C LYS A 150 -6.19 -15.61 12.39
N GLN A 151 -5.48 -14.58 11.92
CA GLN A 151 -4.33 -14.00 12.62
C GLN A 151 -4.74 -12.97 13.69
N CYS A 152 -6.02 -12.64 13.79
CA CYS A 152 -6.60 -11.79 14.83
C CYS A 152 -6.47 -12.38 16.27
N ALA A 153 -5.89 -13.57 16.43
CA ALA A 153 -5.93 -14.37 17.67
C ALA A 153 -4.57 -14.66 18.34
N GLY A 154 -3.48 -13.96 18.03
CA GLY A 154 -2.22 -14.09 18.79
C GLY A 154 -1.28 -12.91 18.54
N LYS A 155 -0.65 -12.26 19.53
CA LYS A 155 -0.40 -12.60 20.94
C LYS A 155 -0.86 -11.44 21.84
N SER A 156 -1.82 -11.68 22.72
CA SER A 156 -2.12 -10.80 23.86
C SER A 156 -1.83 -11.54 25.16
N THR A 157 -0.64 -12.14 25.29
CA THR A 157 -0.14 -12.78 26.52
C THR A 157 1.36 -12.95 26.28
N THR A 158 2.29 -12.25 26.94
CA THR A 158 2.71 -12.46 28.33
C THR A 158 3.74 -11.38 28.66
N ALA A 159 3.34 -10.23 29.22
CA ALA A 159 4.32 -9.22 29.71
C ALA A 159 3.87 -8.51 31.01
N ALA A 160 2.73 -8.88 31.59
CA ALA A 160 2.18 -8.23 32.78
C ALA A 160 2.23 -9.07 34.07
N LEU A 161 2.96 -10.20 34.09
CA LEU A 161 3.01 -11.11 35.26
C LEU A 161 4.42 -11.31 35.84
N GLY A 162 5.40 -10.47 35.48
CA GLY A 162 6.79 -10.60 35.94
C GLY A 162 7.21 -9.72 37.13
N SER A 163 6.34 -8.89 37.71
CA SER A 163 6.75 -7.92 38.74
C SER A 163 5.93 -7.96 40.05
N ARG A 164 5.47 -9.14 40.46
CA ARG A 164 4.94 -9.36 41.81
C ARG A 164 5.41 -10.72 42.34
N ASN A 165 6.60 -10.72 42.94
CA ASN A 165 6.91 -11.23 44.28
C ASN A 165 8.42 -11.24 44.48
#